data_AF-A0A845YRF4-F1
#
_entry.id   AF-A0A845YRF4-F1
#
_cell.length_a   1.000
_cell.length_b   1.000
_cell.length_c   1.000
_cell.angle_alpha   90.00
_cell.angle_beta   90.00
_cell.angle_gamma   90.00
#
_symmetry.space_group_name_H-M   'P 1'
#
loop_
_entity.id
_entity.type
_entity.pdbx_description
1 polymer ?
#
loop_
_entity_poly.entity_id
_entity_poly.type
_entity_poly.pdbx_seq_one_letter_code
_entity_poly.pdbx_strand_id
1 'polypeptide(L)' 'MRERYSPLISLKEGHWFKLICGASFQHLPTVRNLTLAYTLAGADCIDVAADPAAIASAGQALQVASGLQ' A
#
# COMPACT_ATOMS: atom_id res chain seq x y z
N MET A 1 0.31 13.94 -11.87
CA MET A 1 0.17 12.47 -11.76
C MET A 1 1.58 11.94 -11.61
N ARG A 2 1.98 11.37 -10.46
CA ARG A 2 3.36 10.86 -10.29
C ARG A 2 3.59 9.75 -11.31
N GLU A 3 4.70 9.81 -12.05
CA GLU A 3 5.18 8.63 -12.77
C GLU A 3 5.32 7.49 -11.75
N ARG A 4 4.78 6.30 -12.08
CA ARG A 4 4.88 5.14 -11.20
C ARG A 4 6.30 4.61 -11.28
N TYR A 5 7.18 5.16 -10.46
CA TYR A 5 8.52 4.64 -10.29
C TYR A 5 8.44 3.22 -9.74
N SER A 6 9.29 2.33 -10.25
CA SER A 6 9.50 1.07 -9.55
C SER A 6 10.05 1.37 -8.15
N PRO A 7 9.70 0.59 -7.10
CA PRO A 7 10.20 0.84 -5.75
C PRO A 7 11.73 0.99 -5.67
N LEU A 8 12.47 0.28 -6.53
CA LEU A 8 13.92 0.39 -6.62
C LEU A 8 14.39 1.76 -7.16
N ILE A 9 13.69 2.32 -8.14
CA ILE A 9 14.00 3.65 -8.68
C ILE A 9 13.65 4.71 -7.64
N SER A 10 12.46 4.64 -7.03
CA SER A 10 12.05 5.56 -5.96
C SER A 10 13.06 5.58 -4.81
N LEU A 11 13.64 4.42 -4.47
CA LEU A 11 14.67 4.33 -3.45
C LEU A 11 15.99 4.99 -3.87
N LYS A 12 16.43 4.77 -5.11
CA LYS A 12 17.66 5.38 -5.65
C LYS A 12 17.57 6.90 -5.78
N GLU A 13 16.38 7.42 -6.11
CA GLU A 13 16.13 8.84 -6.34
C GLU A 13 15.69 9.60 -5.08
N GLY A 14 15.53 8.91 -3.94
CA GLY A 14 15.13 9.54 -2.67
C GLY A 14 13.66 9.92 -2.59
N HIS A 15 12.81 9.25 -3.36
CA HIS A 15 11.35 9.47 -3.40
C HIS A 15 10.55 8.32 -2.77
N TRP A 16 11.23 7.27 -2.30
CA TRP A 16 10.57 6.10 -1.75
C TRP A 16 9.66 6.44 -0.57
N PHE A 17 8.43 5.95 -0.65
CA PHE A 17 7.41 6.23 0.34
C PHE A 17 6.61 4.97 0.70
N LYS A 18 6.45 4.75 2.01
CA LYS A 18 5.76 3.59 2.59
C LYS A 18 4.61 4.02 3.49
N LEU A 19 3.46 3.38 3.29
CA LEU A 19 2.36 3.43 4.24
C LEU A 19 2.61 2.39 5.34
N ILE A 20 2.48 2.79 6.60
CA ILE A 20 2.57 1.88 7.75
C ILE A 20 1.22 1.83 8.47
N CYS A 21 0.50 0.71 8.39
CA CYS A 21 -0.76 0.49 9.10
C CYS A 21 -0.56 0.04 10.55
N GLY A 22 0.64 -0.44 10.91
CA GLY A 22 1.00 -0.88 12.25
C GLY A 22 0.87 -2.39 12.48
N ALA A 23 1.82 -2.97 13.22
CA ALA A 23 1.93 -4.42 13.44
C ALA A 23 0.79 -5.02 14.27
N SER A 24 0.09 -4.19 15.07
CA SER A 24 -1.02 -4.59 15.95
C SER A 24 -2.34 -3.92 15.56
N PHE A 25 -2.49 -3.52 14.29
CA PHE A 25 -3.69 -2.86 13.80
C PHE A 25 -4.48 -3.78 12.88
N GLN A 26 -5.57 -4.35 13.39
CA GLN A 26 -6.42 -5.31 12.67
C GLN A 26 -7.79 -4.73 12.26
N HIS A 27 -7.95 -3.41 12.20
CA HIS A 27 -9.18 -2.81 11.68
C HIS A 27 -9.23 -2.91 10.14
N LEU A 28 -9.73 -4.06 9.65
CA LEU A 28 -9.69 -4.44 8.23
C LEU A 28 -10.26 -3.36 7.28
N PRO A 29 -11.41 -2.69 7.56
CA PRO A 29 -11.91 -1.65 6.67
C PRO A 29 -10.93 -0.49 6.50
N THR A 30 -10.19 -0.12 7.55
CA THR A 30 -9.19 0.95 7.49
C THR A 30 -7.96 0.49 6.74
N VAL A 31 -7.46 -0.72 6.99
CA VAL A 31 -6.36 -1.31 6.23
C VAL A 31 -6.67 -1.32 4.73
N ARG A 32 -7.87 -1.76 4.35
CA ARG A 32 -8.34 -1.75 2.96
C ARG A 32 -8.34 -0.35 2.34
N ASN A 33 -8.98 0.61 3.02
CA ASN A 33 -9.18 1.96 2.49
C ASN A 33 -7.86 2.73 2.40
N LEU A 34 -6.99 2.60 3.40
CA LEU A 34 -5.66 3.20 3.37
C LEU A 34 -4.80 2.56 2.27
N THR A 35 -4.81 1.23 2.15
CA THR A 35 -4.08 0.55 1.07
C THR A 35 -4.52 1.07 -0.29
N LEU A 36 -5.83 1.12 -0.56
CA LEU A 36 -6.36 1.65 -1.83
C LEU A 36 -5.90 3.09 -2.09
N ALA A 37 -6.12 3.99 -1.12
CA ALA A 37 -5.80 5.40 -1.27
C ALA A 37 -4.30 5.63 -1.49
N TYR A 38 -3.45 4.96 -0.71
CA TYR A 38 -2.01 5.18 -0.76
C TYR A 38 -1.34 4.45 -1.93
N THR A 39 -1.87 3.32 -2.40
CA THR A 39 -1.44 2.73 -3.68
C THR A 39 -1.73 3.68 -4.84
N LEU A 40 -2.92 4.29 -4.88
CA LEU A 40 -3.25 5.30 -5.90
C LEU A 40 -2.40 6.58 -5.78
N ALA A 41 -1.98 6.94 -4.57
CA ALA A 41 -1.06 8.05 -4.31
C ALA A 41 0.41 7.76 -4.67
N GLY A 42 0.73 6.51 -5.02
CA GLY A 42 2.08 6.08 -5.41
C GLY A 42 2.95 5.63 -4.23
N ALA A 43 2.37 4.98 -3.21
CA ALA A 43 3.16 4.28 -2.20
C ALA A 43 3.91 3.09 -2.83
N ASP A 44 5.21 3.02 -2.57
CA ASP A 44 6.09 1.96 -3.03
C ASP A 44 5.97 0.68 -2.20
N CYS A 45 5.49 0.82 -0.95
CA CYS A 45 5.34 -0.28 -0.02
C CYS A 45 4.14 -0.04 0.92
N ILE A 46 3.41 -1.12 1.22
CA ILE A 46 2.31 -1.14 2.19
C ILE A 46 2.71 -2.10 3.32
N ASP A 47 2.83 -1.58 4.54
CA ASP A 47 3.05 -2.35 5.77
C ASP A 47 1.74 -2.62 6.49
N VAL A 48 1.50 -3.87 6.86
CA VAL A 48 0.33 -4.29 7.64
C VAL A 48 0.74 -5.30 8.70
N ALA A 49 -0.11 -5.49 9.70
CA ALA A 49 0.03 -6.57 10.66
C ALA A 49 0.22 -7.92 9.96
N ALA A 50 1.07 -8.78 10.51
CA ALA A 50 1.29 -10.16 10.05
C ALA A 50 0.10 -11.09 10.36
N ASP A 51 -1.12 -10.53 10.34
CA ASP A 51 -2.38 -11.22 10.48
C ASP A 51 -2.90 -11.58 9.08
N PRO A 52 -3.31 -12.83 8.82
CA PRO A 52 -3.79 -13.25 7.51
C PRO A 52 -4.96 -12.41 6.96
N ALA A 53 -5.86 -11.92 7.82
CA ALA A 53 -6.98 -11.09 7.39
C ALA A 53 -6.53 -9.68 7.00
N ALA A 54 -5.56 -9.10 7.71
CA ALA A 54 -4.96 -7.82 7.33
C ALA A 54 -4.22 -7.91 5.98
N ILE A 55 -3.45 -8.99 5.77
CA ILE A 55 -2.75 -9.27 4.50
C ILE A 55 -3.76 -9.43 3.36
N ALA A 56 -4.82 -10.22 3.56
CA ALA A 56 -5.85 -10.43 2.55
C ALA A 56 -6.59 -9.12 2.20
N SER A 57 -6.91 -8.31 3.22
CA SER A 57 -7.57 -7.02 3.05
C SER A 57 -6.74 -6.04 2.22
N ALA A 58 -5.43 -5.93 2.51
CA ALA A 58 -4.51 -5.13 1.72
C ALA A 58 -4.36 -5.68 0.29
N GLY A 59 -4.21 -7.00 0.13
CA GLY A 59 -4.11 -7.65 -1.18
C GLY A 59 -5.31 -7.36 -2.08
N GLN A 60 -6.53 -7.42 -1.55
CA GLN A 60 -7.74 -7.06 -2.31
C GLN A 60 -7.75 -5.60 -2.74
N ALA A 61 -7.33 -4.69 -1.86
CA ALA A 61 -7.23 -3.26 -2.19
C ALA A 61 -6.18 -2.98 -3.26
N LEU A 62 -5.03 -3.67 -3.23
CA LEU A 62 -4.00 -3.59 -4.28
C LEU A 62 -4.55 -4.01 -5.64
N GLN A 63 -5.29 -5.13 -5.71
CA GLN A 63 -5.91 -5.59 -6.96
C GLN A 63 -6.91 -4.57 -7.52
N VAL A 64 -7.73 -3.97 -6.65
CA VAL A 64 -8.64 -2.89 -7.06
C VAL A 64 -7.85 -1.69 -7.58
N ALA A 65 -6.81 -1.25 -6.88
CA ALA A 65 -6.00 -0.12 -7.32
C ALA A 65 -5.34 -0.35 -8.68
N SER A 66 -4.82 -1.57 -8.92
CA SER A 66 -4.22 -1.95 -10.20
C SER A 66 -5.21 -1.91 -11.38
N GLY A 67 -6.50 -2.16 -11.13
CA GLY A 67 -7.55 -2.05 -12.16
C GLY A 67 -8.00 -0.62 -12.47
N LEU A 68 -7.60 0.37 -11.67
CA LEU A 68 -7.96 1.79 -11.83
C LEU A 68 -6.83 2.63 -12.45
N GLN A 69 -5.71 1.98 -12.82
CA GLN A 69 -4.42 2.59 -13.12
C GLN A 69 -3.97 2.41 -14.56
#